data_AF-A0A645GMX2-F1
#
_entry.id   AF-A0A645GMX2-F1
#
_cell.length_a   1.000
_cell.length_b   1.000
_cell.length_c   1.000
_cell.angle_alpha   90.00
_cell.angle_beta   90.00
_cell.angle_gamma   90.00
#
_symmetry.space_group_name_H-M   'P 1'
#
loop_
_entity.id
_entity.type
_entity.pdbx_description
1 polymer ?
#
loop_
_entity_poly.entity_id
_entity_poly.type
_entity_poly.pdbx_seq_one_letter_code
_entity_poly.pdbx_strand_id
1 'polypeptide(L)'
;MFFGELDDKSKKPGFSNTKHYDSLFEIGETLKYLYDNGKYNKMKNLDSNKLNDSVSSLEIYKGNKHTQRENFEKFVQDIYNQFK
;
A
#
# COMPACT_ATOMS: atom_id res chain seq x y z
N MET A 1 -11.17 -3.96 12.39
CA MET A 1 -11.13 -4.96 11.31
C MET A 1 -11.14 -4.18 10.00
N PHE A 2 -10.09 -4.27 9.17
CA PHE A 2 -9.87 -3.43 7.96
C PHE A 2 -10.70 -3.84 6.73
N PHE A 3 -11.76 -4.64 6.94
CA PHE A 3 -12.54 -5.23 5.87
C PHE A 3 -13.93 -4.60 5.93
N GLY A 4 -14.20 -3.63 5.06
CA GLY A 4 -15.56 -3.11 4.85
C GLY A 4 -16.44 -4.19 4.21
N GLU A 5 -17.75 -4.11 4.43
CA GLU A 5 -18.71 -5.01 3.79
C GLU A 5 -18.51 -5.01 2.26
N LEU A 6 -18.45 -6.22 1.69
CA LEU A 6 -18.34 -6.43 0.25
C LEU A 6 -19.68 -6.12 -0.40
N ASP A 7 -19.92 -4.84 -0.73
CA ASP A 7 -21.07 -4.46 -1.57
C ASP A 7 -20.87 -4.90 -3.03
N ASP A 8 -19.63 -5.11 -3.47
CA ASP A 8 -19.29 -5.43 -4.85
C ASP A 8 -18.66 -6.83 -4.98
N LYS A 9 -19.43 -7.78 -5.53
CA LYS A 9 -19.01 -9.16 -5.76
C LYS A 9 -17.89 -9.30 -6.81
N SER A 10 -17.59 -8.25 -7.57
CA SER A 10 -16.48 -8.26 -8.52
C SER A 10 -15.11 -8.03 -7.87
N LYS A 11 -15.09 -7.51 -6.64
CA LYS A 11 -13.86 -7.19 -5.90
C LYS A 11 -13.33 -8.37 -5.09
N LYS A 12 -12.01 -8.54 -5.08
CA LYS A 12 -11.36 -9.60 -4.29
C LYS A 12 -11.48 -9.27 -2.79
N PRO A 13 -11.98 -10.21 -1.96
CA PRO A 13 -12.03 -10.04 -0.52
C PRO A 13 -10.63 -9.77 0.06
N GLY A 14 -10.56 -8.93 1.09
CA GLY A 14 -9.31 -8.60 1.77
C GLY A 14 -8.65 -7.29 1.34
N PHE A 15 -9.23 -6.59 0.36
CA PHE A 15 -8.79 -5.26 -0.10
C PHE A 15 -9.82 -4.18 0.24
N SER A 16 -9.42 -2.91 0.16
CA SER A 16 -10.33 -1.78 0.39
C SER A 16 -11.44 -1.75 -0.66
N ASN A 17 -12.70 -1.52 -0.29
CA ASN A 17 -13.80 -1.41 -1.26
C ASN A 17 -13.95 -0.01 -1.89
N THR A 18 -13.04 0.92 -1.58
CA THR A 18 -13.15 2.35 -1.90
C THR A 18 -12.27 2.79 -3.08
N LYS A 19 -11.98 4.10 -3.20
CA LYS A 19 -11.07 4.72 -4.19
C LYS A 19 -9.65 4.14 -4.21
N HIS A 20 -9.27 3.40 -3.16
CA HIS A 20 -7.95 2.78 -3.05
C HIS A 20 -7.92 1.31 -3.49
N TYR A 21 -9.04 0.73 -3.93
CA TYR A 21 -9.11 -0.68 -4.33
C TYR A 21 -8.06 -1.04 -5.36
N ASP A 22 -8.04 -0.35 -6.51
CA ASP A 22 -7.18 -0.72 -7.64
C ASP A 22 -5.70 -0.68 -7.27
N SER A 23 -5.24 0.39 -6.60
CA SER A 23 -3.85 0.51 -6.18
C SER A 23 -3.45 -0.55 -5.15
N LEU A 24 -4.30 -0.84 -4.16
CA LEU A 24 -4.00 -1.87 -3.16
C LEU A 24 -4.06 -3.28 -3.76
N PHE A 25 -4.98 -3.52 -4.69
CA PHE A 25 -5.10 -4.78 -5.42
C PHE A 25 -3.87 -5.03 -6.28
N GLU A 26 -3.40 -4.04 -7.03
CA GLU A 26 -2.19 -4.13 -7.85
C GLU A 26 -0.95 -4.45 -7.01
N ILE A 27 -0.81 -3.79 -5.84
CA ILE A 27 0.25 -4.11 -4.88
C ILE A 27 0.13 -5.58 -4.42
N GLY A 28 -1.07 -6.02 -4.05
CA GLY A 28 -1.33 -7.38 -3.59
C GLY A 28 -0.99 -8.45 -4.63
N GLU A 29 -1.42 -8.27 -5.89
CA GLU A 29 -1.11 -9.19 -6.99
C GLU A 29 0.38 -9.18 -7.35
N THR A 30 1.04 -8.03 -7.27
CA THR A 30 2.50 -7.93 -7.46
C THR A 30 3.24 -8.73 -6.39
N LEU A 31 2.88 -8.57 -5.11
CA LEU A 31 3.47 -9.32 -4.00
C LEU A 31 3.23 -10.83 -4.14
N LYS A 32 2.01 -11.23 -4.50
CA LYS A 32 1.66 -12.63 -4.78
C LYS A 32 2.53 -13.19 -5.91
N TYR A 33 2.62 -12.50 -7.04
CA TYR A 33 3.45 -12.92 -8.17
C TYR A 33 4.91 -13.14 -7.75
N LEU A 34 5.47 -12.22 -6.96
CA LEU A 34 6.84 -12.33 -6.48
C LEU A 34 7.04 -13.54 -5.57
N TYR A 35 6.08 -13.82 -4.69
CA TYR A 35 6.12 -14.98 -3.81
C TYR A 35 6.02 -16.29 -4.59
N ASP A 36 4.99 -16.43 -5.44
CA ASP A 36 4.69 -17.65 -6.21
C ASP A 36 5.83 -18.04 -7.16
N ASN A 37 6.59 -17.05 -7.65
CA ASN A 37 7.72 -17.27 -8.56
C ASN A 37 9.07 -17.38 -7.84
N GLY A 38 9.09 -17.43 -6.50
CA GLY A 38 10.34 -17.45 -5.73
C GLY A 38 11.21 -16.19 -5.92
N LYS A 39 10.62 -15.10 -6.41
CA LYS A 39 11.27 -13.81 -6.69
C LYS A 39 11.17 -12.84 -5.50
N TYR A 40 10.50 -13.22 -4.42
CA TYR A 40 10.47 -12.45 -3.17
C TYR A 40 11.89 -12.15 -2.66
N ASN A 41 12.84 -13.05 -2.91
CA ASN A 41 14.25 -12.87 -2.58
C ASN A 41 15.00 -11.87 -3.48
N LYS A 42 14.42 -11.43 -4.62
CA LYS A 42 14.96 -10.31 -5.42
C LYS A 42 14.74 -8.99 -4.70
N MET A 43 13.79 -8.94 -3.75
CA MET A 43 13.65 -7.88 -2.76
C MET A 43 14.57 -8.08 -1.55
N LYS A 44 15.70 -8.78 -1.66
CA LYS A 44 16.71 -8.90 -0.58
C LYS A 44 17.14 -7.56 0.03
N ASN A 45 16.97 -6.47 -0.71
CA ASN A 45 17.27 -5.12 -0.25
C ASN A 45 16.07 -4.38 0.37
N LEU A 46 14.85 -4.90 0.27
CA LEU A 46 13.62 -4.33 0.82
C LEU A 46 13.24 -5.09 2.10
N ASP A 47 14.09 -4.96 3.12
CA ASP A 47 13.73 -5.38 4.47
C ASP A 47 12.83 -4.31 5.13
N SER A 48 12.25 -4.66 6.29
CA SER A 48 11.34 -3.77 7.01
C SER A 48 11.96 -2.42 7.37
N ASN A 49 13.28 -2.37 7.61
CA ASN A 49 13.97 -1.13 7.95
C ASN A 49 14.04 -0.23 6.72
N LYS A 50 14.49 -0.76 5.57
CA LYS A 50 14.57 0.04 4.33
C LYS A 50 13.19 0.54 3.88
N LEU A 51 12.16 -0.28 4.06
CA LEU A 51 10.78 0.10 3.77
C LEU A 51 10.34 1.26 4.67
N ASN A 52 10.52 1.12 5.98
CA ASN A 52 10.20 2.17 6.94
C ASN A 52 10.97 3.44 6.68
N ASP A 53 12.28 3.35 6.41
CA ASP A 53 13.12 4.50 6.09
C ASP A 53 12.63 5.22 4.82
N SER A 54 12.21 4.47 3.80
CA SER A 54 11.70 5.04 2.56
C SER A 54 10.35 5.74 2.75
N VAL A 55 9.39 5.13 3.45
CA VAL A 55 8.04 5.72 3.63
C VAL A 55 8.02 6.82 4.69
N SER A 56 8.93 6.78 5.68
CA SER A 56 9.06 7.81 6.72
C SER A 56 10.11 8.88 6.39
N SER A 57 10.70 8.81 5.20
CA SER A 57 11.68 9.79 4.73
C SER A 57 11.08 11.21 4.72
N LEU A 58 11.88 12.15 5.23
CA LEU A 58 11.60 13.58 5.16
C LEU A 58 12.03 14.19 3.81
N GLU A 59 12.53 13.38 2.88
CA GLU A 59 12.90 13.83 1.55
C GLU A 59 11.67 14.15 0.69
N ILE A 60 11.76 15.22 -0.10
CA ILE A 60 10.78 15.59 -1.11
C ILE A 60 11.32 15.13 -2.47
N TYR A 61 10.77 14.05 -3.01
CA TYR A 61 11.14 13.56 -4.34
C TYR A 61 10.69 14.53 -5.44
N LYS A 62 11.43 14.53 -6.55
CA LYS A 62 11.18 15.40 -7.69
C LYS A 62 9.73 15.28 -8.19
N GLY A 63 9.04 16.41 -8.23
CA GLY A 63 7.63 16.49 -8.65
C GLY A 63 6.62 16.43 -7.50
N ASN A 64 7.05 16.12 -6.27
CA ASN A 64 6.19 16.15 -5.10
C ASN A 64 6.22 17.51 -4.40
N LYS A 65 5.10 17.85 -3.76
CA LYS A 65 4.98 19.05 -2.90
C LYS A 65 5.21 18.76 -1.41
N HIS A 66 5.16 17.48 -1.02
CA HIS A 66 5.23 17.00 0.35
C HIS A 66 6.28 15.91 0.48
N THR A 67 6.79 15.73 1.71
CA THR A 67 7.70 14.65 2.07
C THR A 67 7.05 13.28 1.89
N GLN A 68 7.86 12.23 1.75
CA GLN A 68 7.32 10.86 1.70
C GLN A 68 6.51 10.52 2.96
N ARG A 69 7.01 10.94 4.13
CA ARG A 69 6.31 10.78 5.40
C ARG A 69 4.93 11.42 5.41
N GLU A 70 4.81 12.69 5.00
CA GLU A 70 3.52 13.38 4.96
C GLU A 70 2.55 12.72 3.99
N ASN A 71 3.03 12.27 2.82
CA ASN A 71 2.19 11.57 1.85
C ASN A 71 1.70 10.24 2.42
N PHE A 72 2.59 9.49 3.09
CA PHE A 72 2.27 8.21 3.72
C PHE A 72 1.26 8.37 4.86
N GLU A 73 1.49 9.31 5.78
CA GLU A 73 0.60 9.58 6.91
C GLU A 73 -0.79 10.04 6.44
N LYS A 74 -0.86 10.92 5.44
CA LYS A 74 -2.13 11.34 4.82
C LYS A 74 -2.86 10.16 4.17
N PHE A 75 -2.15 9.29 3.47
CA PHE A 75 -2.73 8.10 2.86
C PHE A 75 -3.33 7.15 3.91
N VAL A 76 -2.61 6.88 4.99
CA VAL A 76 -3.10 6.04 6.09
C VAL A 76 -4.31 6.69 6.76
N GLN A 77 -4.28 8.00 6.99
CA GLN A 77 -5.41 8.74 7.56
C GLN A 77 -6.64 8.70 6.64
N ASP A 78 -6.45 8.86 5.33
CA ASP A 78 -7.52 8.77 4.32
C ASP A 78 -8.17 7.38 4.33
N ILE A 79 -7.38 6.32 4.44
CA ILE A 79 -7.88 4.94 4.59
C ILE A 79 -8.68 4.83 5.89
N TYR A 80 -8.11 5.23 7.03
CA TYR A 80 -8.76 5.11 8.34
C TYR A 80 -10.11 5.84 8.38
N ASN A 81 -10.16 7.07 7.85
CA ASN A 81 -11.37 7.89 7.82
C ASN A 81 -12.48 7.32 6.93
N GLN A 82 -12.15 6.47 5.96
CA GLN A 82 -13.16 5.81 5.11
C GLN A 82 -13.91 4.68 5.83
N PHE A 83 -13.34 4.15 6.91
CA PHE A 83 -13.95 3.09 7.72
C PHE A 83 -14.62 3.60 9.00
N LYS A 84 -14.76 4.92 9.13
CA LYS A 84 -15.44 5.58 10.26
C LYS A 84 -16.83 6.05 9.83
#